data_AF-A0A7J4S684-F1
#
_entry.id   AF-A0A7J4S684-F1
#
_cell.length_a   1.000
_cell.length_b   1.000
_cell.length_c   1.000
_cell.angle_alpha   90.00
_cell.angle_beta   90.00
_cell.angle_gamma   90.00
#
_symmetry.space_group_name_H-M   'P 1'
#
loop_
_entity.id
_entity.type
_entity.pdbx_description
1 polymer ?
#
loop_
_entity_poly.entity_id
_entity_poly.type
_entity_poly.pdbx_seq_one_letter_code
_entity_poly.pdbx_strand_id
1 'polypeptide(L)'
;MSASELCRRSAPLAEGVAMNRIRVADGQIFAFTPNLQPVAAAERGEVFEVECQDSCGGRLRTESDLLSKIDLDHVNGATGPIEIVGARPGDMLRIRILDLRVGQDVDPNRTCKMVIPKRYLARLPGMTGPTKRGRARKRKGTR
;
A
#
# COMPACT_ATOMS: atom_id res chain seq x y z
N MET A 1 -1.47 28.85 1.67
CA MET A 1 -0.49 27.76 1.51
C MET A 1 -1.20 26.57 0.90
N SER A 2 -0.69 26.01 -0.20
CA SER A 2 -1.41 24.97 -0.96
C SER A 2 -0.97 23.56 -0.56
N ALA A 3 -1.85 22.57 -0.69
CA ALA A 3 -1.51 21.15 -0.48
C ALA A 3 -0.30 20.67 -1.34
N SER A 4 0.01 21.39 -2.42
CA SER A 4 1.15 21.12 -3.30
C SER A 4 2.51 21.54 -2.74
N GLU A 5 2.56 22.48 -1.78
CA GLU A 5 3.79 22.92 -1.11
C GLU A 5 4.21 21.92 -0.01
N LEU A 6 3.26 21.32 0.69
CA LEU A 6 3.50 20.23 1.65
C LEU A 6 4.01 18.93 1.00
N CYS A 7 3.88 18.76 -0.31
CA CYS A 7 4.31 17.56 -1.04
C CYS A 7 5.80 17.55 -1.41
N ARG A 8 6.48 18.72 -1.36
CA ARG A 8 7.83 18.89 -1.90
C ARG A 8 8.97 18.89 -0.87
N ARG A 9 8.68 18.84 0.44
CA ARG A 9 9.68 18.98 1.52
C ARG A 9 10.07 17.68 2.25
N SER A 10 9.77 16.52 1.71
CA SER A 10 10.14 15.26 2.37
C SER A 10 11.58 14.86 2.05
N ALA A 11 12.45 14.86 3.06
CA ALA A 11 13.80 14.32 2.97
C ALA A 11 13.78 12.79 2.66
N PRO A 12 14.83 12.25 2.01
CA PRO A 12 15.04 10.81 1.94
C PRO A 12 15.18 10.23 3.35
N LEU A 13 14.69 8.99 3.54
CA LEU A 13 14.86 8.25 4.79
C LEU A 13 16.36 8.07 5.06
N ALA A 14 16.83 8.52 6.21
CA ALA A 14 18.18 8.27 6.67
C ALA A 14 18.35 6.77 6.95
N GLU A 15 19.40 6.16 6.38
CA GLU A 15 19.77 4.77 6.69
C GLU A 15 20.13 4.64 8.19
N GLY A 16 19.53 3.66 8.87
CA GLY A 16 19.92 3.27 10.23
C GLY A 16 19.02 3.72 11.38
N VAL A 17 17.87 4.37 11.13
CA VAL A 17 16.87 4.60 12.18
C VAL A 17 16.00 3.34 12.35
N ALA A 18 15.89 2.82 13.58
CA ALA A 18 14.93 1.76 13.90
C ALA A 18 13.52 2.29 13.63
N MET A 19 12.88 1.79 12.57
CA MET A 19 11.56 2.24 12.14
C MET A 19 10.50 1.61 13.04
N ASN A 20 9.57 2.42 13.53
CA ASN A 20 8.42 1.92 14.28
C ASN A 20 7.65 0.92 13.40
N ARG A 21 7.42 -0.30 13.89
CA ARG A 21 6.82 -1.39 13.11
C ARG A 21 5.61 -1.93 13.83
N ILE A 22 4.46 -1.82 13.18
CA ILE A 22 3.16 -2.24 13.68
C ILE A 22 2.82 -3.56 13.00
N ARG A 23 2.74 -4.61 13.80
CA ARG A 23 2.59 -5.99 13.37
C ARG A 23 1.13 -6.42 13.39
N VAL A 24 0.83 -7.47 12.61
CA VAL A 24 -0.47 -8.15 12.69
C VAL A 24 -0.78 -8.59 14.13
N ALA A 25 0.24 -9.03 14.88
CA ALA A 25 0.12 -9.45 16.27
C ALA A 25 -0.23 -8.32 17.26
N ASP A 26 0.00 -7.06 16.90
CA ASP A 26 -0.33 -5.91 17.75
C ASP A 26 -1.84 -5.63 17.73
N GLY A 27 -2.50 -5.97 16.62
CA GLY A 27 -3.95 -6.03 16.52
C GLY A 27 -4.47 -5.85 15.10
N GLN A 28 -5.69 -6.35 14.89
CA GLN A 28 -6.41 -6.24 13.64
C GLN A 28 -7.88 -5.89 13.90
N ILE A 29 -8.46 -5.18 12.94
CA ILE A 29 -9.90 -4.90 12.90
C ILE A 29 -10.51 -5.51 11.64
N PHE A 30 -11.76 -5.96 11.76
CA PHE A 30 -12.54 -6.49 10.65
C PHE A 30 -13.71 -5.57 10.25
N ALA A 31 -13.91 -4.49 11.01
CA ALA A 31 -14.85 -3.41 10.71
C ALA A 31 -14.30 -2.07 11.22
N PHE A 32 -14.49 -1.00 10.45
CA PHE A 32 -14.15 0.36 10.86
C PHE A 32 -15.30 0.95 11.68
N THR A 33 -15.10 1.09 12.99
CA THR A 33 -16.07 1.70 13.92
C THR A 33 -15.39 2.81 14.73
N PRO A 34 -16.13 3.83 15.21
CA PRO A 34 -15.52 5.03 15.81
C PRO A 34 -14.85 4.78 17.19
N ASN A 35 -15.18 3.68 17.87
CA ASN A 35 -14.77 3.43 19.26
C ASN A 35 -13.62 2.42 19.38
N LEU A 36 -12.96 2.09 18.26
CA LEU A 36 -11.83 1.17 18.24
C LEU A 36 -10.66 1.77 19.05
N GLN A 37 -10.06 0.95 19.91
CA GLN A 37 -8.87 1.36 20.65
C GLN A 37 -7.64 1.25 19.74
N PRO A 38 -6.81 2.30 19.64
CA PRO A 38 -5.60 2.25 18.82
C PRO A 38 -4.58 1.29 19.42
N VAL A 39 -3.89 0.54 18.56
CA VAL A 39 -2.78 -0.36 18.97
C VAL A 39 -1.42 0.33 18.87
N ALA A 40 -1.38 1.45 18.16
CA ALA A 40 -0.20 2.29 17.99
C ALA A 40 -0.64 3.75 17.78
N ALA A 41 0.27 4.68 18.02
CA ALA A 41 0.13 6.09 17.70
C ALA A 41 1.31 6.54 16.83
N ALA A 42 1.07 7.50 15.94
CA ALA A 42 2.09 8.11 15.09
C ALA A 42 1.92 9.63 15.04
N GLU A 43 3.05 10.33 15.01
CA GLU A 43 3.07 11.78 14.81
C GLU A 43 2.96 12.17 13.33
N ARG A 44 2.60 13.43 13.06
CA ARG A 44 2.53 13.95 11.69
C ARG A 44 3.93 13.92 11.05
N GLY A 45 4.06 13.13 9.99
CA GLY A 45 5.31 13.01 9.23
C GLY A 45 6.23 11.88 9.70
N GLU A 46 5.85 11.18 10.78
CA GLU A 46 6.52 9.94 11.20
C GLU A 46 6.43 8.88 10.10
N VAL A 47 7.49 8.09 9.97
CA VAL A 47 7.52 6.93 9.08
C VAL A 47 7.51 5.68 9.93
N PHE A 48 6.57 4.79 9.62
CA PHE A 48 6.40 3.50 10.26
C PHE A 48 6.17 2.41 9.20
N GLU A 49 6.45 1.17 9.57
CA GLU A 49 6.11 -0.01 8.80
C GLU A 49 4.83 -0.64 9.34
N VAL A 50 3.96 -1.11 8.44
CA VAL A 50 2.78 -1.90 8.80
C VAL A 50 2.91 -3.28 8.18
N GLU A 51 2.88 -4.30 9.01
CA GLU A 51 2.74 -5.69 8.55
C GLU A 51 1.26 -5.96 8.27
N CYS A 52 0.96 -6.51 7.11
CA CYS A 52 -0.41 -6.83 6.69
C CYS A 52 -0.55 -8.33 6.45
N GLN A 53 -1.65 -8.90 6.92
CA GLN A 53 -2.08 -10.25 6.54
C GLN A 53 -2.85 -10.20 5.20
N ASP A 54 -2.78 -11.27 4.41
CA ASP A 54 -3.64 -11.41 3.23
C ASP A 54 -5.14 -11.38 3.59
N SER A 55 -5.99 -11.13 2.60
CA SER A 55 -7.44 -10.98 2.78
C SER A 55 -8.13 -12.22 3.34
N CYS A 56 -7.54 -13.41 3.22
CA CYS A 56 -8.08 -14.66 3.74
C CYS A 56 -7.60 -14.96 5.16
N GLY A 57 -6.79 -14.07 5.76
CA GLY A 57 -6.19 -14.27 7.07
C GLY A 57 -5.16 -15.39 7.09
N GLY A 58 -4.51 -15.69 5.95
CA GLY A 58 -3.52 -16.76 5.87
C GLY A 58 -4.12 -18.16 5.92
N ARG A 59 -5.41 -18.31 5.60
CA ARG A 59 -6.11 -19.61 5.63
C ARG A 59 -6.01 -20.41 4.33
N LEU A 60 -5.82 -19.73 3.21
CA LEU A 60 -5.55 -20.38 1.92
C LEU A 60 -4.03 -20.52 1.74
N ARG A 61 -3.55 -21.75 1.68
CA ARG A 61 -2.12 -22.09 1.57
C ARG A 61 -1.80 -22.97 0.37
N THR A 62 -2.78 -23.73 -0.11
CA THR A 62 -2.66 -24.70 -1.19
C THR A 62 -3.82 -24.58 -2.17
N GLU A 63 -3.66 -25.13 -3.38
CA GLU A 63 -4.73 -25.11 -4.39
C GLU A 63 -5.95 -25.97 -4.01
N SER A 64 -5.80 -26.88 -3.04
CA SER A 64 -6.92 -27.68 -2.51
C SER A 64 -7.74 -26.98 -1.42
N ASP A 65 -7.30 -25.81 -0.95
CA ASP A 65 -8.04 -25.04 0.05
C ASP A 65 -9.28 -24.39 -0.58
N LEU A 66 -10.41 -24.47 0.11
CA LEU A 66 -11.69 -24.01 -0.40
C LEU A 66 -12.12 -22.72 0.31
N LEU A 67 -12.52 -21.72 -0.47
CA LEU A 67 -13.10 -20.46 0.04
C LEU A 67 -14.32 -20.71 0.93
N SER A 68 -15.12 -21.74 0.65
CA SER A 68 -16.30 -22.10 1.45
C SER A 68 -15.98 -22.55 2.87
N LYS A 69 -14.72 -22.84 3.18
CA LYS A 69 -14.25 -23.21 4.52
C LYS A 69 -13.69 -22.02 5.31
N ILE A 70 -13.69 -20.82 4.71
CA ILE A 70 -13.22 -19.60 5.37
C ILE A 70 -14.38 -18.96 6.12
N ASP A 71 -14.06 -18.51 7.33
CA ASP A 71 -14.92 -17.60 8.08
C ASP A 71 -14.95 -16.21 7.42
N LEU A 72 -16.06 -15.91 6.77
CA LEU A 72 -16.26 -14.66 6.02
C LEU A 72 -16.42 -13.44 6.93
N ASP A 73 -16.65 -13.62 8.23
CA ASP A 73 -16.70 -12.50 9.18
C ASP A 73 -15.29 -12.02 9.55
N HIS A 74 -14.25 -12.84 9.27
CA HIS A 74 -12.86 -12.58 9.60
C HIS A 74 -11.94 -12.58 8.35
N VAL A 75 -12.43 -11.97 7.28
CA VAL A 75 -11.67 -11.65 6.05
C VAL A 75 -11.31 -10.16 6.01
N ASN A 76 -10.29 -9.81 5.23
CA ASN A 76 -9.79 -8.43 5.06
C ASN A 76 -9.39 -7.75 6.38
N GLY A 77 -8.78 -8.50 7.31
CA GLY A 77 -8.28 -7.94 8.56
C GLY A 77 -7.27 -6.82 8.32
N ALA A 78 -7.60 -5.62 8.79
CA ALA A 78 -6.73 -4.45 8.71
C ALA A 78 -5.91 -4.31 9.99
N THR A 79 -4.58 -4.34 9.86
CA THR A 79 -3.66 -4.11 10.98
C THR A 79 -3.82 -2.69 11.52
N GLY A 80 -4.00 -2.56 12.84
CA GLY A 80 -4.31 -1.29 13.50
C GLY A 80 -5.47 -1.43 14.51
N PRO A 81 -6.15 -0.33 14.85
CA PRO A 81 -6.02 1.03 14.29
C PRO A 81 -4.75 1.76 14.74
N ILE A 82 -4.34 2.74 13.94
CA ILE A 82 -3.20 3.61 14.24
C ILE A 82 -3.76 5.01 14.49
N GLU A 83 -3.55 5.54 15.69
CA GLU A 83 -3.89 6.91 16.02
C GLU A 83 -2.90 7.87 15.35
N ILE A 84 -3.41 8.94 14.72
CA ILE A 84 -2.57 10.06 14.29
C ILE A 84 -2.73 11.17 15.33
N VAL A 85 -1.67 11.39 16.11
CA VAL A 85 -1.70 12.28 17.27
C VAL A 85 -2.12 13.69 16.83
N GLY A 86 -3.19 14.19 17.46
CA GLY A 86 -3.73 15.53 17.21
C GLY A 86 -4.59 15.69 15.95
N ALA A 87 -4.86 14.63 15.19
CA ALA A 87 -5.82 14.67 14.08
C ALA A 87 -7.26 14.85 14.61
N ARG A 88 -8.08 15.63 13.90
CA ARG A 88 -9.46 15.96 14.30
C ARG A 88 -10.46 15.69 13.18
N PRO A 89 -11.76 15.49 13.48
CA PRO A 89 -12.80 15.42 12.45
C PRO A 89 -12.75 16.65 11.53
N GLY A 90 -12.76 16.40 10.22
CA GLY A 90 -12.59 17.43 9.18
C GLY A 90 -11.16 17.56 8.64
N ASP A 91 -10.17 17.00 9.33
CA ASP A 91 -8.82 16.90 8.79
C ASP A 91 -8.71 15.84 7.69
N MET A 92 -7.75 16.03 6.78
CA MET A 92 -7.37 15.03 5.78
C MET A 92 -6.08 14.33 6.19
N LEU A 93 -6.13 13.00 6.30
CA LEU A 93 -4.93 12.17 6.44
C LEU A 93 -4.32 11.93 5.06
N ARG A 94 -3.04 12.30 4.89
CA ARG A 94 -2.26 12.00 3.69
C ARG A 94 -1.22 10.95 4.02
N ILE A 95 -1.46 9.72 3.58
CA ILE A 95 -0.52 8.61 3.69
C ILE A 95 0.32 8.55 2.41
N ARG A 96 1.64 8.43 2.55
CA ARG A 96 2.54 8.17 1.43
C ARG A 96 3.20 6.82 1.62
N ILE A 97 2.91 5.90 0.70
CA ILE A 97 3.55 4.59 0.66
C ILE A 97 4.96 4.78 0.10
N LEU A 98 5.97 4.48 0.92
CA LEU A 98 7.38 4.63 0.55
C LEU A 98 7.96 3.35 -0.06
N ASP A 99 7.55 2.21 0.49
CA ASP A 99 7.96 0.87 0.08
C ASP A 99 6.79 -0.09 0.27
N LEU A 100 6.78 -1.18 -0.50
CA LEU A 100 5.82 -2.28 -0.36
C LEU A 100 6.54 -3.60 -0.64
N ARG A 101 6.56 -4.47 0.37
CA ARG A 101 7.19 -5.79 0.30
C ARG A 101 6.13 -6.86 0.43
N VAL A 102 6.21 -7.88 -0.42
CA VAL A 102 5.30 -9.02 -0.40
C VAL A 102 6.05 -10.21 0.17
N GLY A 103 5.53 -10.80 1.25
CA GLY A 103 6.19 -11.91 1.95
C GLY A 103 5.91 -13.30 1.39
N GLN A 104 5.00 -13.43 0.41
CA GLN A 104 4.70 -14.69 -0.26
C GLN A 104 5.30 -14.72 -1.66
N ASP A 105 5.87 -15.87 -2.05
CA ASP A 105 6.13 -16.19 -3.45
C ASP A 105 4.78 -16.32 -4.17
N VAL A 106 4.30 -15.20 -4.68
CA VAL A 106 3.11 -15.16 -5.52
C VAL A 106 3.55 -15.34 -6.97
N ASP A 107 3.06 -16.39 -7.62
CA ASP A 107 3.18 -16.50 -9.09
C ASP A 107 2.54 -15.24 -9.72
N PRO A 108 3.34 -14.39 -10.39
CA PRO A 108 2.84 -13.13 -10.96
C PRO A 108 1.79 -13.35 -12.06
N ASN A 109 1.61 -14.58 -12.53
CA ASN A 109 0.61 -14.96 -13.52
C ASN A 109 -0.70 -15.49 -12.93
N ARG A 110 -0.77 -15.74 -11.60
CA ARG A 110 -1.95 -16.31 -10.93
C ARG A 110 -2.55 -15.43 -9.81
N THR A 111 -2.16 -14.16 -9.72
CA THR A 111 -2.71 -13.21 -8.73
C THR A 111 -3.69 -12.20 -9.31
N CYS A 112 -4.48 -11.57 -8.42
CA CYS A 112 -5.29 -10.41 -8.76
C CYS A 112 -4.39 -9.26 -9.24
N LYS A 113 -4.45 -8.95 -10.53
CA LYS A 113 -3.69 -7.84 -11.14
C LYS A 113 -4.38 -6.52 -10.82
N MET A 114 -3.77 -5.70 -9.97
CA MET A 114 -4.21 -4.32 -9.77
C MET A 114 -3.78 -3.47 -10.97
N VAL A 115 -4.74 -3.04 -11.79
CA VAL A 115 -4.51 -2.04 -12.83
C VAL A 115 -4.60 -0.67 -12.18
N ILE A 116 -3.47 -0.02 -11.92
CA ILE A 116 -3.45 1.39 -11.51
C ILE A 116 -3.56 2.25 -12.78
N PRO A 117 -4.67 2.99 -13.00
CA PRO A 117 -4.78 3.83 -14.17
C PRO A 117 -3.67 4.88 -14.19
N LYS A 118 -3.03 5.10 -15.35
CA LYS A 118 -1.90 6.03 -15.51
C LYS A 118 -2.15 7.45 -14.97
N ARG A 119 -3.41 7.87 -14.89
CA ARG A 119 -3.81 9.16 -14.29
C ARG A 119 -3.44 9.27 -12.80
N TYR A 120 -3.35 8.15 -12.08
CA TYR A 120 -2.94 8.08 -10.67
C TYR A 120 -1.44 7.87 -10.49
N LEU A 121 -0.71 7.53 -11.57
CA LEU A 121 0.76 7.43 -11.59
C LEU A 121 1.42 8.77 -11.91
N ALA A 122 0.80 9.89 -11.52
CA ALA A 122 1.35 11.21 -11.78
C ALA A 122 2.70 11.39 -11.06
N ARG A 123 3.77 11.12 -11.83
CA ARG A 123 5.20 11.44 -11.61
C ARG A 123 5.67 11.34 -10.16
N LEU A 124 6.07 10.12 -9.77
CA LEU A 124 7.08 9.97 -8.73
C LEU A 124 8.35 10.74 -9.16
N PRO A 125 8.91 11.65 -8.35
CA PRO A 125 10.15 12.33 -8.68
C PRO A 125 11.27 11.31 -8.89
N GLY A 126 11.97 11.36 -10.04
CA GLY A 126 13.13 10.51 -10.32
C GLY A 126 12.92 9.37 -11.32
N MET A 127 11.69 9.05 -11.75
CA MET A 127 11.49 8.11 -12.85
C MET A 127 11.71 8.79 -14.21
N THR A 128 12.90 8.65 -14.77
CA THR A 128 13.11 8.87 -16.21
C THR A 128 12.30 7.80 -16.97
N GLY A 129 11.24 8.23 -17.64
CA GLY A 129 10.38 7.33 -18.42
C GLY A 129 11.14 6.68 -19.57
N PRO A 130 10.64 5.56 -20.11
CA PRO A 130 11.27 4.90 -21.24
C PRO A 130 11.37 5.87 -22.42
N THR A 131 12.58 6.02 -22.95
CA THR A 131 12.82 6.74 -24.20
C THR A 131 11.89 6.19 -25.26
N LYS A 132 11.16 7.08 -25.95
CA LYS A 132 10.26 6.71 -27.05
C LYS A 132 11.08 5.90 -28.08
N ARG A 133 10.97 4.57 -28.08
CA ARG A 133 11.46 3.78 -29.22
C ARG A 133 10.70 4.27 -30.44
N GLY A 134 11.45 4.81 -31.40
CA GLY A 134 10.92 5.32 -32.65
C GLY A 134 10.03 4.27 -33.31
N ARG A 135 8.83 4.70 -33.71
CA ARG A 135 7.88 3.86 -34.45
C ARG A 135 8.54 3.50 -35.79
N ALA A 136 9.01 2.27 -35.93
CA ALA A 136 9.52 1.78 -37.22
C ALA A 136 8.39 1.88 -38.26
N ARG A 137 8.59 2.74 -39.27
CA ARG A 137 7.70 2.84 -40.43
C ARG A 137 7.74 1.50 -41.17
N LYS A 138 6.61 0.79 -41.21
CA LYS A 138 6.40 -0.29 -42.18
C LYS A 138 6.60 0.30 -43.58
N ARG A 139 7.65 -0.10 -44.28
CA ARG A 139 7.78 0.14 -45.74
C ARG A 139 6.65 -0.65 -46.40
N LYS A 140 5.74 0.05 -47.08
CA LYS A 140 4.78 -0.59 -47.99
C LYS A 140 5.61 -1.18 -49.14
N GLY A 141 5.53 -2.50 -49.32
CA GLY A 141 6.06 -3.16 -50.50
C GLY A 141 5.29 -2.70 -51.75
N THR A 142 6.02 -2.26 -52.75
CA THR A 142 5.55 -2.18 -54.13
C THR A 142 5.64 -3.56 -54.76
N ARG A 143 4.62 -3.89 -55.56
CA ARG A 143 4.58 -5.06 -56.44
C ARG A 143 5.72 -5.02 -57.45
#